data_AF-A0AAU9RD59-F1
#
_entry.id   AF-A0AAU9RD59-F1
#
_cell.length_a   1.000
_cell.length_b   1.000
_cell.length_c   1.000
_cell.angle_alpha   90.00
_cell.angle_beta   90.00
_cell.angle_gamma   90.00
#
_symmetry.space_group_name_H-M   'P 1'
#
loop_
_entity.id
_entity.type
_entity.pdbx_description
1 polymer ?
#
loop_
_entity_poly.entity_id
_entity_poly.type
_entity_poly.pdbx_seq_one_letter_code
_entity_poly.pdbx_strand_id
1 'polypeptide(L)'
;MLLSIGMDQTNEEYLFKALNRAKMVLDSSDLMLADFSSYADISTTPVIEDSLDDEYKYCRSNEFVGPLEIRVVNDGTFDSLMDLAISKGASVAQYKTPTCITSEKALEILEENVVARFSNIRSVSDAA
;
A
#
# COMPACT_ATOMS: atom_id res chain seq x y z
N MET A 1 0.00 -5.29 16.69
CA MET A 1 -0.75 -6.45 16.15
C MET A 1 -1.03 -6.15 14.68
N LEU A 2 -0.34 -6.82 13.77
CA LEU A 2 -0.44 -6.57 12.32
C LEU A 2 -1.69 -7.29 11.81
N LEU A 3 -2.75 -6.55 11.48
CA LEU A 3 -3.99 -7.13 10.97
C LEU A 3 -3.84 -7.32 9.46
N SER A 4 -3.80 -8.58 9.02
CA SER A 4 -3.79 -8.97 7.61
C SER A 4 -5.16 -8.65 7.00
N ILE A 5 -5.23 -7.67 6.10
CA ILE A 5 -6.42 -7.43 5.29
C ILE A 5 -6.35 -8.37 4.10
N GLY A 6 -7.39 -9.18 3.91
CA GLY A 6 -7.48 -10.14 2.83
C GLY A 6 -7.39 -9.43 1.49
N MET A 7 -6.28 -9.65 0.77
CA MET A 7 -6.08 -9.19 -0.61
C MET A 7 -6.88 -10.06 -1.60
N ASP A 8 -8.19 -10.14 -1.45
CA ASP A 8 -9.04 -10.70 -2.50
C ASP A 8 -9.83 -9.56 -3.17
N GLN A 9 -9.52 -9.33 -4.45
CA GLN A 9 -10.29 -8.60 -5.47
C GLN A 9 -10.07 -7.09 -5.71
N THR A 10 -8.83 -6.60 -5.84
CA THR A 10 -8.60 -5.45 -6.75
C THR A 10 -8.47 -5.97 -8.17
N ASN A 11 -9.59 -6.14 -8.86
CA ASN A 11 -9.62 -6.73 -10.20
C ASN A 11 -9.26 -5.68 -11.28
N GLU A 12 -8.53 -6.12 -12.31
CA GLU A 12 -8.01 -5.31 -13.43
C GLU A 12 -9.09 -4.43 -14.10
N GLU A 13 -10.33 -4.89 -14.06
CA GLU A 13 -11.53 -4.19 -14.57
C GLU A 13 -11.76 -2.82 -13.91
N TYR A 14 -11.54 -2.71 -12.59
CA TYR A 14 -11.75 -1.44 -11.88
C TYR A 14 -10.69 -0.41 -12.26
N LEU A 15 -9.46 -0.86 -12.48
CA LEU A 15 -8.37 -0.03 -12.96
C LEU A 15 -8.64 0.47 -14.39
N PHE A 16 -9.12 -0.41 -15.27
CA PHE A 16 -9.52 -0.05 -16.64
C PHE A 16 -10.70 0.93 -16.68
N LYS A 17 -11.68 0.78 -15.77
CA LYS A 17 -12.82 1.72 -15.67
C LYS A 17 -12.36 3.13 -15.25
N ALA A 18 -11.45 3.23 -14.29
CA ALA A 18 -10.89 4.50 -13.87
C ALA A 18 -10.09 5.16 -15.00
N LEU A 19 -9.28 4.38 -15.71
CA LEU A 19 -8.47 4.85 -16.84
C LEU A 19 -9.34 5.37 -18.00
N ASN A 20 -10.38 4.64 -18.38
CA ASN A 20 -11.27 5.05 -19.46
C ASN A 20 -12.04 6.34 -19.14
N ARG A 21 -12.43 6.56 -17.88
CA ARG A 21 -13.06 7.82 -17.46
C ARG A 21 -12.09 9.00 -17.54
N ALA A 22 -10.84 8.81 -17.12
CA ALA A 22 -9.80 9.83 -17.23
C ALA A 22 -9.52 10.19 -18.71
N LYS A 23 -9.48 9.18 -19.58
CA LYS A 23 -9.27 9.37 -21.02
C LYS A 23 -10.37 10.21 -21.68
N MET A 24 -11.64 9.94 -21.37
CA MET A 24 -12.77 10.73 -21.91
C MET A 24 -12.72 12.22 -21.56
N VAL A 25 -12.15 12.57 -20.40
CA VAL A 25 -11.99 13.96 -19.95
C VAL A 25 -10.82 14.66 -20.65
N LEU A 26 -9.82 13.90 -21.12
CA LEU A 26 -8.65 14.42 -21.81
C LEU A 26 -8.89 14.58 -23.31
N ASP A 27 -9.64 13.66 -23.93
CA ASP A 27 -10.01 13.70 -25.35
C ASP A 27 -10.89 14.93 -25.68
N SER A 28 -11.61 15.49 -24.71
CA SER A 28 -12.40 16.72 -24.88
C SER A 28 -11.57 18.01 -24.86
N SER A 29 -10.26 17.90 -24.60
CA SER A 29 -9.36 19.04 -24.38
C SER A 29 -8.13 19.06 -25.30
N ASP A 30 -8.11 18.30 -26.40
CA ASP A 30 -6.96 18.16 -27.33
C ASP A 30 -5.63 17.76 -26.64
N LEU A 31 -5.70 17.02 -25.52
CA LEU A 31 -4.54 16.57 -24.73
C LEU A 31 -4.41 15.05 -24.75
N MET A 32 -3.19 14.54 -24.96
CA MET A 32 -2.88 13.10 -25.00
C MET A 32 -2.19 12.65 -23.70
N LEU A 33 -2.70 11.58 -23.07
CA LEU A 33 -2.13 10.96 -21.88
C LEU A 33 -0.87 10.14 -22.24
N ALA A 34 0.31 10.59 -21.81
CA ALA A 34 1.59 9.97 -22.16
C ALA A 34 2.08 8.90 -21.15
N ASP A 35 1.83 9.11 -19.85
CA ASP A 35 2.12 8.18 -18.75
C ASP A 35 1.35 8.63 -17.50
N PHE A 36 1.12 7.76 -16.53
CA PHE A 36 0.47 8.12 -15.25
C PHE A 36 1.29 7.65 -14.05
N SER A 37 1.73 8.60 -13.22
CA SER A 37 2.17 8.33 -11.85
C SER A 37 1.08 8.82 -10.91
N SER A 38 0.57 7.96 -10.02
CA SER A 38 -0.49 8.32 -9.06
C SER A 38 0.05 9.32 -8.03
N TYR A 39 0.00 10.61 -8.35
CA TYR A 39 0.19 11.66 -7.36
C TYR A 39 -1.16 11.85 -6.66
N ALA A 40 -1.32 11.25 -5.47
CA ALA A 40 -2.47 11.49 -4.62
C ALA A 40 -2.20 12.74 -3.78
N ASP A 41 -3.10 13.72 -3.89
CA ASP A 41 -3.12 14.89 -3.03
C ASP A 41 -3.22 14.45 -1.56
N ILE A 42 -2.35 15.01 -0.72
CA ILE A 42 -2.13 14.61 0.68
C ILE A 42 -3.30 15.01 1.58
N SER A 43 -4.30 15.72 1.06
CA SER A 43 -5.55 16.06 1.74
C SER A 43 -6.65 15.00 1.59
N THR A 44 -6.43 13.96 0.78
CA THR A 44 -7.36 12.85 0.59
C THR A 44 -6.78 11.58 1.19
N THR A 45 -7.61 10.86 1.95
CA THR A 45 -7.39 9.47 2.39
C THR A 45 -6.59 8.71 1.33
N PRO A 46 -5.49 8.02 1.65
CA PRO A 46 -4.73 7.30 0.64
C PRO A 46 -5.68 6.40 -0.12
N VAL A 47 -5.61 6.43 -1.47
CA VAL A 47 -6.42 5.57 -2.36
C VAL A 47 -6.41 4.11 -1.90
N ILE A 48 -5.33 3.70 -1.24
CA ILE A 48 -5.19 2.40 -0.60
C ILE A 48 -6.25 2.17 0.49
N GLU A 49 -6.44 3.07 1.46
CA GLU A 49 -7.46 2.87 2.51
C GLU A 49 -8.88 2.84 1.94
N ASP A 50 -9.17 3.65 0.92
CA ASP A 50 -10.47 3.65 0.25
C ASP A 50 -10.74 2.37 -0.57
N SER A 51 -9.68 1.68 -0.97
CA SER A 51 -9.76 0.39 -1.68
C SER A 51 -9.94 -0.83 -0.76
N LEU A 52 -9.84 -0.65 0.56
CA LEU A 52 -10.05 -1.72 1.54
C LEU A 52 -11.55 -1.96 1.76
N ASP A 53 -11.86 -3.14 2.29
CA ASP A 53 -13.23 -3.58 2.54
C ASP A 53 -13.98 -2.71 3.56
N ASP A 54 -15.31 -2.87 3.59
CA ASP A 54 -16.18 -2.12 4.50
C ASP A 54 -15.90 -2.46 5.97
N GLU A 55 -15.38 -3.65 6.26
CA GLU A 55 -15.01 -4.06 7.61
C GLU A 55 -13.81 -3.27 8.14
N TYR A 56 -12.77 -3.07 7.31
CA TYR A 56 -11.65 -2.20 7.62
C TYR A 56 -12.12 -0.77 7.84
N LYS A 57 -12.95 -0.23 6.94
CA LYS A 57 -13.47 1.14 7.04
C LYS A 57 -14.31 1.35 8.30
N TYR A 58 -15.12 0.35 8.67
CA TYR A 58 -15.87 0.34 9.93
C TYR A 58 -14.92 0.34 11.13
N CYS A 59 -13.94 -0.58 11.16
CA CYS A 59 -12.98 -0.66 12.26
C CYS A 59 -12.13 0.60 12.40
N ARG A 60 -11.71 1.19 11.27
CA ARG A 60 -10.98 2.45 11.19
C ARG A 60 -11.82 3.62 11.72
N SER A 61 -13.11 3.65 11.39
CA SER A 61 -14.02 4.73 11.82
C SER A 61 -14.41 4.64 13.29
N ASN A 62 -14.39 3.43 13.87
CA ASN A 62 -14.61 3.19 15.29
C ASN A 62 -13.31 3.13 16.11
N GLU A 63 -12.18 3.56 15.54
CA GLU A 63 -10.86 3.61 16.20
C GLU A 63 -10.31 2.25 16.70
N PHE A 64 -10.90 1.13 16.27
CA PHE A 64 -10.38 -0.21 16.55
C PHE A 64 -9.09 -0.50 15.79
N VAL A 65 -8.88 0.20 14.67
CA VAL A 65 -7.68 0.10 13.82
C VAL A 65 -7.07 1.49 13.65
N GLY A 66 -5.77 1.58 13.92
CA GLY A 66 -4.97 2.79 13.72
C GLY A 66 -4.82 3.18 12.25
N PRO A 67 -4.22 4.35 11.96
CA PRO A 67 -3.94 4.77 10.59
C PRO A 67 -3.10 3.74 9.85
N LEU A 68 -3.41 3.47 8.59
CA LEU A 68 -2.50 2.74 7.73
C LEU A 68 -1.19 3.52 7.65
N GLU A 69 -0.09 2.80 7.86
CA GLU A 69 1.27 3.32 7.76
C GLU A 69 1.96 2.67 6.56
N ILE A 70 2.41 3.50 5.63
CA ILE A 70 3.26 3.10 4.50
C ILE A 70 4.70 3.46 4.88
N ARG A 71 5.59 2.48 4.75
CA ARG A 71 7.02 2.65 5.01
C ARG A 71 7.78 2.45 3.73
N VAL A 72 8.58 3.45 3.36
CA VAL A 72 9.53 3.35 2.25
C VAL A 72 10.83 2.84 2.83
N VAL A 73 11.45 1.87 2.16
CA VAL A 73 12.71 1.25 2.59
C VAL A 73 13.82 1.50 1.57
N ASN A 74 15.07 1.35 1.99
CA ASN A 74 16.22 1.41 1.10
C ASN A 74 16.14 0.34 -0.01
N ASP A 75 16.78 0.63 -1.14
CA ASP A 75 17.03 -0.36 -2.18
C ASP A 75 17.83 -1.56 -1.62
N GLY A 76 17.55 -2.77 -2.09
CA GLY A 76 18.15 -4.01 -1.58
C GLY A 76 17.60 -4.54 -0.25
N THR A 77 16.63 -3.86 0.39
CA THR A 77 16.01 -4.36 1.64
C THR A 77 15.32 -5.71 1.43
N PHE A 78 14.63 -5.89 0.32
CA PHE A 78 13.96 -7.16 0.00
C PHE A 78 14.93 -8.28 -0.38
N ASP A 79 16.12 -7.94 -0.90
CA ASP A 79 17.19 -8.91 -1.11
C ASP A 79 17.71 -9.41 0.24
N SER A 80 17.86 -8.52 1.23
CA SER A 80 18.23 -8.90 2.60
C SER A 80 17.19 -9.82 3.26
N LEU A 81 15.90 -9.62 2.97
CA LEU A 81 14.83 -10.53 3.40
C LEU A 81 14.91 -11.88 2.71
N MET A 82 15.28 -11.91 1.42
CA MET A 82 15.50 -13.13 0.66
C MET A 82 16.69 -13.92 1.21
N ASP A 83 17.81 -13.24 1.50
CA ASP A 83 18.99 -13.85 2.13
C ASP A 83 18.67 -14.45 3.49
N LEU A 84 17.87 -13.76 4.32
CA LEU A 84 17.39 -14.31 5.59
C LEU A 84 16.52 -15.57 5.39
N ALA A 85 15.71 -15.61 4.34
CA ALA A 85 14.90 -16.79 4.04
C ALA A 85 15.78 -17.96 3.58
N ILE A 86 16.77 -17.69 2.72
CA ILE A 86 17.74 -18.69 2.25
C ILE A 86 18.56 -19.24 3.42
N SER A 87 18.99 -18.37 4.35
CA SER A 87 19.72 -18.80 5.56
C SER A 87 18.87 -19.70 6.47
N LYS A 88 17.54 -19.63 6.36
CA LYS A 88 16.58 -20.50 7.05
C LYS A 88 16.19 -21.74 6.22
N GLY A 89 16.81 -21.95 5.06
CA GLY A 89 16.61 -23.12 4.21
C GLY A 89 15.64 -22.94 3.04
N ALA A 90 15.21 -21.71 2.74
CA ALA A 90 14.39 -21.46 1.55
C ALA A 90 15.21 -21.65 0.26
N SER A 91 14.56 -22.18 -0.78
CA SER A 91 15.15 -22.26 -2.12
C SER A 91 15.10 -20.91 -2.82
N VAL A 92 16.25 -20.44 -3.30
CA VAL A 92 16.38 -19.22 -4.12
C VAL A 92 15.41 -19.22 -5.30
N ALA A 93 15.32 -20.34 -6.02
CA ALA A 93 14.52 -20.45 -7.24
C ALA A 93 13.01 -20.44 -7.01
N GLN A 94 12.57 -20.58 -5.75
CA GLN A 94 11.16 -20.64 -5.36
C GLN A 94 10.77 -19.49 -4.43
N TYR A 95 11.73 -18.66 -4.04
CA TYR A 95 11.46 -17.57 -3.13
C TYR A 95 10.47 -16.59 -3.77
N LYS A 96 9.49 -16.19 -2.96
CA LYS A 96 8.60 -15.07 -3.25
C LYS A 96 8.58 -14.18 -2.02
N THR A 97 8.57 -12.88 -2.24
CA THR A 97 8.42 -11.91 -1.15
C THR A 97 7.09 -12.17 -0.43
N PRO A 98 7.09 -12.42 0.89
CA PRO A 98 5.87 -12.61 1.64
C PRO A 98 5.02 -11.34 1.62
N THR A 99 3.72 -11.48 1.40
CA THR A 99 2.76 -10.36 1.49
C THR A 99 2.52 -9.91 2.93
N CYS A 100 2.81 -10.77 3.91
CA CYS A 100 2.74 -10.46 5.33
C CYS A 100 3.95 -11.07 6.05
N ILE A 101 4.59 -10.27 6.91
CA ILE A 101 5.79 -10.68 7.65
C ILE A 101 5.47 -10.68 9.15
N THR A 102 5.69 -11.82 9.79
CA THR A 102 5.49 -12.02 11.24
C THR A 102 6.78 -12.39 11.98
N SER A 103 7.85 -12.73 11.25
CA SER A 103 9.16 -13.07 11.84
C SER A 103 9.82 -11.82 12.40
N GLU A 104 10.10 -11.80 13.71
CA GLU A 104 10.77 -10.67 14.39
C GLU A 104 12.05 -10.23 13.67
N LYS A 105 12.95 -11.16 13.34
CA LYS A 105 14.17 -10.86 12.58
C LYS A 105 13.95 -10.22 11.20
N ALA A 106 12.82 -10.52 10.56
CA ALA A 106 12.49 -9.94 9.26
C ALA A 106 11.87 -8.55 9.42
N LEU A 107 11.11 -8.34 10.50
CA LEU A 107 10.62 -7.02 10.90
C LEU A 107 11.77 -6.09 11.29
N GLU A 108 12.79 -6.58 11.99
CA GLU A 108 14.01 -5.83 12.30
C GLU A 108 14.71 -5.34 11.03
N ILE A 109 14.94 -6.22 10.04
CA ILE A 109 15.51 -5.84 8.73
C ILE A 109 14.69 -4.74 8.06
N LEU A 110 13.37 -4.89 8.03
CA LEU A 110 12.49 -3.87 7.43
C LEU A 110 12.60 -2.54 8.17
N GLU A 111 12.54 -2.57 9.51
CA GLU A 111 12.53 -1.38 10.37
C GLU A 111 13.84 -0.59 10.28
N GLU A 112 14.99 -1.28 10.27
CA GLU A 112 16.31 -0.67 10.15
C GLU A 112 16.54 0.00 8.79
N ASN A 113 15.80 -0.44 7.76
CA ASN A 113 15.93 0.08 6.40
C ASN A 113 14.88 1.12 6.03
N VAL A 114 13.97 1.50 6.93
CA VAL A 114 12.97 2.53 6.67
C VAL A 114 13.62 3.89 6.43
N VAL A 115 13.35 4.49 5.27
CA VAL A 115 13.81 5.84 4.90
C VAL A 115 12.73 6.91 5.04
N ALA A 116 11.45 6.52 4.93
CA ALA A 116 10.33 7.44 5.11
C ALA A 116 9.09 6.69 5.61
N ARG A 117 8.25 7.41 6.35
CA ARG A 117 6.97 6.90 6.88
C ARG A 117 5.86 7.87 6.50
N PHE A 118 4.76 7.32 6.01
CA PHE A 118 3.57 8.05 5.67
C PHE A 118 2.40 7.38 6.37
N SER A 119 1.60 8.15 7.10
CA SER A 119 0.41 7.61 7.76
C SER A 119 -0.80 8.45 7.41
N ASN A 120 -1.95 7.81 7.25
CA ASN A 120 -3.20 8.53 7.07
C ASN A 120 -3.70 9.08 8.41
N ILE A 121 -3.09 10.17 8.86
CA ILE A 121 -3.62 10.92 10.00
C ILE A 121 -4.88 11.61 9.50
N ARG A 122 -6.05 11.23 10.02
CA ARG A 122 -7.26 12.04 9.86
C ARG A 122 -6.91 13.44 10.39
N SER A 123 -6.86 14.44 9.51
CA SER A 123 -6.92 15.82 9.99
C SER A 123 -8.21 15.92 10.80
N VAL A 124 -8.08 16.22 12.08
CA VAL A 124 -9.22 16.60 12.91
C VAL A 124 -9.70 17.94 12.35
N SER A 125 -10.56 17.89 11.33
CA SER A 125 -11.33 19.04 10.88
C SER A 125 -12.72 18.93 11.51
N ASP A 126 -12.85 19.69 12.60
CA ASP A 126 -14.06 20.36 13.08
C ASP A 126 -15.28 19.50 13.40
N ALA A 127 -15.27 18.91 14.60
CA ALA A 127 -16.49 18.75 15.38
C ALA A 127 -16.78 20.06 16.12
N ALA A 128 -17.50 20.97 15.44
CA ALA A 128 -18.21 22.09 16.05
C ALA A 128 -19.70 21.74 16.18
#